data_AF-A0A2E1CV54-F1
#
_entry.id   AF-A0A2E1CV54-F1
#
_cell.length_a   1.000
_cell.length_b   1.000
_cell.length_c   1.000
_cell.angle_alpha   90.00
_cell.angle_beta   90.00
_cell.angle_gamma   90.00
#
_symmetry.space_group_name_H-M   'P 1'
#
loop_
_entity.id
_entity.type
_entity.pdbx_description
1 polymer ?
#
loop_
_entity_poly.entity_id
_entity_poly.type
_entity_poly.pdbx_seq_one_letter_code
_entity_poly.pdbx_strand_id
1 'polypeptide(L)'
;MRHFKEQQLKRKKSRNEYKDHIKAVEGGDLKWIYDPAIAYMGGFRDLYEDLPADRVQEWLGEEICESALKGFEACLRRADLPTAQDIAENYAQNTMLYYVVPMLAAAHERYNHKGFDDLSHDVIAALAMAAGLYDGWGELPVQEIGNELETFLRQDLHVYEAYIRQKIEPQLRQGKEHLTGVYRFLREDREYPLSTRLSLEWLDQYADLVVNVEREFVRCLIHMPNADREPAWQALAGIAADRLTSLALDDERKMFWRSVQFLVAFEAARDDFNILSVQDRNGLWAIAAILESPNSHYHHEAVVSIPQLQWIIATYRELWPYSEHPNGCSTGRHNAWDATRFIEWAIGSIAQNKSSEAREALVQLRDMEQDGYTIALKDAIAAYDRVKVEAQFNSPSLKQFKAVILDAPPQSAADVQAVVLDKLHDLNLRLRGHPLNLVNNFYDDNGAPRSETECRDQMLIALGDLPYKIQCPPEFPMPQGRRSDSAFTYGEYAVPLEAKGQWHREVWDAASAQLDRYYSPNYSADSIGIYVVFWFGDDVCMNKKLKSPGKNVAKPNSAEEMCVMLESSLHADRRGDIAIVVLDLTRSQ
;
A
#
# COMPACT_ATOMS: atom_id res chain seq x y z
N MET A 1 46.92 52.36 2.57
CA MET A 1 47.57 53.03 1.42
C MET A 1 48.68 52.17 0.77
N ARG A 2 49.61 51.56 1.52
CA ARG A 2 50.67 50.68 0.98
C ARG A 2 50.13 49.39 0.32
N HIS A 3 49.21 48.70 1.00
CA HIS A 3 48.56 47.49 0.50
C HIS A 3 47.80 47.70 -0.83
N PHE A 4 47.05 48.80 -0.96
CA PHE A 4 46.34 49.17 -2.19
C PHE A 4 47.30 49.42 -3.37
N LYS A 5 48.44 50.08 -3.14
CA LYS A 5 49.45 50.31 -4.19
C LYS A 5 50.14 49.00 -4.63
N GLU A 6 50.41 48.10 -3.70
CA GLU A 6 50.98 46.78 -3.99
C GLU A 6 50.00 45.91 -4.79
N GLN A 7 48.71 45.96 -4.48
CA GLN A 7 47.65 45.26 -5.22
C GLN A 7 47.51 45.79 -6.66
N GLN A 8 47.49 47.12 -6.84
CA GLN A 8 47.44 47.75 -8.17
C GLN A 8 48.67 47.39 -9.02
N LEU A 9 49.86 47.31 -8.41
CA LEU A 9 51.08 46.89 -9.12
C LEU A 9 51.01 45.42 -9.57
N LYS A 10 50.50 44.53 -8.71
CA LYS A 10 50.27 43.12 -9.04
C LYS A 10 49.26 42.98 -10.18
N ARG A 11 48.11 43.67 -10.11
CA ARG A 11 47.10 43.67 -11.19
C ARG A 11 47.71 44.15 -12.51
N LYS A 12 48.48 45.23 -12.51
CA LYS A 12 49.18 45.73 -13.72
C LYS A 12 50.15 44.70 -14.31
N LYS A 13 50.90 43.99 -13.47
CA LYS A 13 51.82 42.92 -13.92
C LYS A 13 51.03 41.77 -14.57
N SER A 14 49.97 41.29 -13.91
CA SER A 14 49.09 40.25 -14.47
C SER A 14 48.50 40.68 -15.81
N ARG A 15 48.00 41.92 -15.93
CA ARG A 15 47.45 42.43 -17.19
C ARG A 15 48.45 42.39 -18.34
N ASN A 16 49.71 42.77 -18.10
CA ASN A 16 50.75 42.69 -19.13
C ASN A 16 51.03 41.24 -19.53
N GLU A 17 51.15 40.35 -18.55
CA GLU A 17 51.43 38.92 -18.78
C GLU A 17 50.32 38.24 -19.59
N TYR A 18 49.05 38.55 -19.30
CA TYR A 18 47.90 38.05 -20.06
C TYR A 18 47.82 38.66 -21.47
N LYS A 19 48.16 39.95 -21.63
CA LYS A 19 48.24 40.58 -22.96
C LYS A 19 49.27 39.91 -23.86
N ASP A 20 50.44 39.54 -23.31
CA ASP A 20 51.48 38.83 -24.06
C ASP A 20 51.01 37.44 -24.53
N HIS A 21 49.98 36.87 -23.90
CA HIS A 21 49.44 35.54 -24.18
C HIS A 21 47.97 35.55 -24.63
N ILE A 22 47.48 36.69 -25.17
CA ILE A 22 46.04 36.87 -25.47
C ILE A 22 45.48 35.81 -26.41
N LYS A 23 46.27 35.33 -27.40
CA LYS A 23 45.85 34.25 -28.30
C LYS A 23 45.68 32.92 -27.59
N ALA A 24 46.48 32.64 -26.57
CA ALA A 24 46.35 31.43 -25.76
C ALA A 24 45.12 31.52 -24.84
N VAL A 25 44.84 32.71 -24.31
CA VAL A 25 43.60 33.01 -23.58
C VAL A 25 42.39 32.74 -24.48
N GLU A 26 42.32 33.37 -25.66
CA GLU A 26 41.20 33.18 -26.61
C GLU A 26 41.08 31.74 -27.14
N GLY A 27 42.20 31.02 -27.22
CA GLY A 27 42.25 29.60 -27.61
C GLY A 27 41.87 28.62 -26.50
N GLY A 28 41.52 29.11 -25.31
CA GLY A 28 41.11 28.28 -24.19
C GLY A 28 42.25 27.48 -23.55
N ASP A 29 43.49 27.95 -23.62
CA ASP A 29 44.62 27.30 -22.94
C ASP A 29 44.41 27.29 -21.43
N LEU A 30 44.31 26.09 -20.84
CA LEU A 30 44.02 25.88 -19.43
C LEU A 30 44.89 26.75 -18.51
N LYS A 31 46.18 26.91 -18.82
CA LYS A 31 47.10 27.72 -18.02
C LYS A 31 46.63 29.18 -17.91
N TRP A 32 46.00 29.68 -18.97
CA TRP A 32 45.62 31.07 -19.13
C TRP A 32 44.14 31.33 -18.86
N ILE A 33 43.29 30.30 -18.84
CA ILE A 33 41.85 30.47 -18.55
C ILE A 33 41.45 30.01 -17.14
N TYR A 34 42.30 29.26 -16.43
CA TYR A 34 41.99 28.76 -15.10
C TYR A 34 41.75 29.89 -14.08
N ASP A 35 42.72 30.79 -13.88
CA ASP A 35 42.56 31.88 -12.92
C ASP A 35 41.46 32.88 -13.31
N PRO A 36 41.25 33.24 -14.60
CA PRO A 36 40.08 34.02 -15.00
C PRO A 36 38.77 33.33 -14.67
N ALA A 37 38.66 32.01 -14.85
CA ALA A 37 37.47 31.26 -14.49
C ALA A 37 37.27 31.24 -12.96
N ILE A 38 38.35 31.16 -12.17
CA ILE A 38 38.29 31.32 -10.71
C ILE A 38 37.72 32.70 -10.32
N ALA A 39 38.22 33.77 -10.94
CA ALA A 39 37.73 35.13 -10.70
C ALA A 39 36.26 35.26 -11.07
N TYR A 40 35.88 34.71 -12.24
CA TYR A 40 34.51 34.66 -12.73
C TYR A 40 33.57 33.97 -11.74
N MET A 41 33.96 32.82 -11.20
CA MET A 41 33.20 32.07 -10.21
C MET A 41 33.12 32.72 -8.82
N GLY A 42 33.91 33.78 -8.55
CA GLY A 42 33.92 34.47 -7.26
C GLY A 42 34.97 33.97 -6.27
N GLY A 43 36.06 33.39 -6.74
CA GLY A 43 37.08 32.78 -5.87
C GLY A 43 38.06 33.73 -5.21
N PHE A 44 38.14 34.95 -5.73
CA PHE A 44 39.05 35.95 -5.22
C PHE A 44 38.34 36.85 -4.22
N ARG A 45 38.80 36.81 -2.96
CA ARG A 45 38.26 37.61 -1.85
C ARG A 45 38.50 39.12 -2.02
N ASP A 46 39.34 39.50 -2.96
CA ASP A 46 39.76 40.88 -3.20
C ASP A 46 39.16 41.49 -4.48
N LEU A 47 38.16 40.81 -5.06
CA LEU A 47 37.26 41.32 -6.10
C LEU A 47 35.88 41.54 -5.48
N TYR A 48 35.21 42.61 -5.87
CA TYR A 48 33.98 43.08 -5.22
C TYR A 48 32.80 43.23 -6.17
N GLU A 49 32.99 42.98 -7.46
CA GLU A 49 31.91 43.07 -8.44
C GLU A 49 30.93 41.90 -8.29
N ASP A 50 29.64 42.23 -8.42
CA ASP A 50 28.55 41.25 -8.26
C ASP A 50 28.42 40.35 -9.49
N LEU A 51 28.60 40.89 -10.70
CA LEU A 51 28.46 40.11 -11.93
C LEU A 51 29.73 39.29 -12.22
N PRO A 52 29.60 38.02 -12.66
CA PRO A 52 30.75 37.14 -12.90
C PRO A 52 31.79 37.72 -13.87
N ALA A 53 31.36 38.26 -15.01
CA ALA A 53 32.25 38.87 -16.00
C ALA A 53 32.94 40.14 -15.45
N ASP A 54 32.21 40.95 -14.67
CA ASP A 54 32.75 42.18 -14.09
C ASP A 54 33.88 41.91 -13.11
N ARG A 55 33.89 40.78 -12.39
CA ARG A 55 35.03 40.35 -11.55
C ARG A 55 36.29 40.15 -12.38
N VAL A 56 36.16 39.48 -13.53
CA VAL A 56 37.30 39.27 -14.45
C VAL A 56 37.78 40.61 -15.00
N GLN A 57 36.85 41.51 -15.35
CA GLN A 57 37.16 42.87 -15.79
C GLN A 57 37.83 43.73 -14.69
N GLU A 58 37.39 43.64 -13.43
CA GLU A 58 38.00 44.35 -12.30
C GLU A 58 39.48 43.94 -12.13
N TRP A 59 39.75 42.65 -12.32
CA TRP A 59 41.09 42.08 -12.25
C TRP A 59 41.95 42.41 -13.48
N LEU A 60 41.52 41.98 -14.67
CA LEU A 60 42.32 41.94 -15.91
C LEU A 60 42.02 43.08 -16.90
N GLY A 61 40.96 43.85 -16.66
CA GLY A 61 40.48 44.88 -17.60
C GLY A 61 39.61 44.30 -18.71
N GLU A 62 38.87 45.19 -19.38
CA GLU A 62 37.82 44.87 -20.36
C GLU A 62 38.33 44.01 -21.53
N GLU A 63 39.42 44.42 -22.19
CA GLU A 63 39.99 43.71 -23.34
C GLU A 63 40.34 42.24 -23.03
N ILE A 64 40.96 41.98 -21.87
CA ILE A 64 41.36 40.62 -21.48
C ILE A 64 40.14 39.83 -20.99
N CYS A 65 39.17 40.49 -20.36
CA CYS A 65 37.91 39.88 -19.98
C CYS A 65 37.18 39.33 -21.21
N GLU A 66 37.00 40.13 -22.27
CA GLU A 66 36.38 39.67 -23.51
C GLU A 66 37.11 38.46 -24.12
N SER A 67 38.45 38.48 -24.14
CA SER A 67 39.25 37.35 -24.60
C SER A 67 39.13 36.12 -23.69
N ALA A 68 39.02 36.31 -22.37
CA ALA A 68 38.82 35.22 -21.42
C ALA A 68 37.45 34.55 -21.60
N LEU A 69 36.38 35.32 -21.81
CA LEU A 69 35.05 34.78 -22.11
C LEU A 69 35.05 33.95 -23.40
N LYS A 70 35.74 34.42 -24.46
CA LYS A 70 35.97 33.61 -25.67
C LYS A 70 36.77 32.35 -25.37
N GLY A 71 37.77 32.46 -24.49
CA GLY A 71 38.59 31.35 -24.02
C GLY A 71 37.80 30.26 -23.30
N PHE A 72 36.83 30.64 -22.46
CA PHE A 72 35.93 29.70 -21.79
C PHE A 72 35.10 28.93 -22.82
N GLU A 73 34.48 29.60 -23.79
CA GLU A 73 33.75 28.92 -24.88
C GLU A 73 34.68 28.03 -25.72
N ALA A 74 35.88 28.50 -26.05
CA ALA A 74 36.85 27.73 -26.83
C ALA A 74 37.34 26.47 -26.09
N CYS A 75 37.39 26.49 -24.75
CA CYS A 75 37.86 25.35 -23.98
C CYS A 75 36.97 24.11 -24.17
N LEU A 76 35.66 24.31 -24.35
CA LEU A 76 34.68 23.23 -24.60
C LEU A 76 34.91 22.48 -25.92
N ARG A 77 35.75 23.00 -26.81
CA ARG A 77 36.03 22.41 -28.13
C ARG A 77 37.47 21.91 -28.26
N ARG A 78 38.23 21.89 -27.15
CA ARG A 78 39.60 21.41 -27.15
C ARG A 78 39.67 19.88 -27.22
N ALA A 79 40.69 19.39 -27.90
CA ALA A 79 40.94 17.95 -28.04
C ALA A 79 41.40 17.28 -26.73
N ASP A 80 41.91 18.06 -25.77
CA ASP A 80 42.36 17.61 -24.44
C ASP A 80 41.32 17.91 -23.34
N LEU A 81 40.07 18.25 -23.71
CA LEU A 81 38.99 18.41 -22.75
C LEU A 81 38.72 17.03 -22.07
N PRO A 82 38.66 16.96 -20.74
CA PRO A 82 38.40 15.71 -20.05
C PRO A 82 37.01 15.18 -20.35
N THR A 83 36.89 13.87 -20.47
CA THR A 83 35.61 13.20 -20.64
C THR A 83 34.82 13.18 -19.32
N ALA A 84 33.52 12.90 -19.39
CA ALA A 84 32.70 12.65 -18.21
C ALA A 84 33.29 11.53 -17.32
N GLN A 85 33.85 10.49 -17.94
CA GLN A 85 34.52 9.40 -17.21
C GLN A 85 35.77 9.89 -16.47
N ASP A 86 36.63 10.68 -17.12
CA ASP A 86 37.84 11.22 -16.49
C ASP A 86 37.50 12.07 -15.26
N ILE A 87 36.44 12.89 -15.37
CA ILE A 87 35.94 13.74 -14.28
C ILE A 87 35.43 12.85 -13.15
N ALA A 88 34.56 11.89 -13.43
CA ALA A 88 33.97 11.01 -12.42
C ALA A 88 35.02 10.17 -11.67
N GLU A 89 36.02 9.63 -12.37
CA GLU A 89 37.09 8.85 -11.76
C GLU A 89 37.97 9.68 -10.82
N ASN A 90 38.28 10.93 -11.18
CA ASN A 90 39.02 11.84 -10.32
C ASN A 90 38.21 12.20 -9.06
N TYR A 91 36.93 12.55 -9.22
CA TYR A 91 36.07 12.84 -8.06
C TYR A 91 35.92 11.62 -7.14
N ALA A 92 35.83 10.41 -7.69
CA ALA A 92 35.84 9.18 -6.89
C ALA A 92 37.16 9.02 -6.09
N GLN A 93 38.26 9.61 -6.53
CA GLN A 93 39.54 9.67 -5.80
C GLN A 93 39.68 10.91 -4.90
N ASN A 94 38.61 11.69 -4.72
CA ASN A 94 38.61 12.99 -4.03
C ASN A 94 39.55 14.02 -4.67
N THR A 95 39.78 13.93 -5.99
CA THR A 95 40.56 14.91 -6.76
C THR A 95 39.67 15.62 -7.77
N MET A 96 39.92 16.91 -8.00
CA MET A 96 39.23 17.70 -9.02
C MET A 96 40.20 18.06 -10.14
N LEU A 97 39.78 17.85 -11.39
CA LEU A 97 40.54 18.28 -12.56
C LEU A 97 40.48 19.81 -12.70
N TYR A 98 41.61 20.44 -13.01
CA TYR A 98 41.70 21.89 -13.20
C TYR A 98 40.75 22.42 -14.30
N TYR A 99 40.41 21.59 -15.28
CA TYR A 99 39.44 21.93 -16.33
C TYR A 99 38.01 22.16 -15.83
N VAL A 100 37.63 21.62 -14.67
CA VAL A 100 36.26 21.75 -14.14
C VAL A 100 35.85 23.21 -13.98
N VAL A 101 36.72 24.06 -13.43
CA VAL A 101 36.40 25.48 -13.17
C VAL A 101 36.16 26.27 -14.47
N PRO A 102 37.07 26.23 -15.47
CA PRO A 102 36.78 26.81 -16.79
C PRO A 102 35.55 26.25 -17.49
N MET A 103 35.30 24.94 -17.38
CA MET A 103 34.11 24.30 -17.96
C MET A 103 32.83 24.86 -17.35
N LEU A 104 32.78 25.06 -16.03
CA LEU A 104 31.62 25.63 -15.35
C LEU A 104 31.41 27.12 -15.68
N ALA A 105 32.50 27.90 -15.79
CA ALA A 105 32.42 29.28 -16.26
C ALA A 105 31.84 29.35 -17.69
N ALA A 106 32.31 28.49 -18.60
CA ALA A 106 31.78 28.37 -19.95
C ALA A 106 30.31 27.94 -19.95
N ALA A 107 29.94 26.94 -19.14
CA ALA A 107 28.58 26.46 -19.04
C ALA A 107 27.61 27.56 -18.54
N HIS A 108 28.04 28.39 -17.59
CA HIS A 108 27.24 29.51 -17.09
C HIS A 108 27.03 30.61 -18.15
N GLU A 109 28.09 31.00 -18.87
CA GLU A 109 27.96 31.94 -20.01
C GLU A 109 26.98 31.40 -21.07
N ARG A 110 27.09 30.11 -21.38
CA ARG A 110 26.19 29.47 -22.33
C ARG A 110 24.75 29.39 -21.84
N TYR A 111 24.54 29.04 -20.58
CA TYR A 111 23.21 28.98 -19.96
C TYR A 111 22.47 30.31 -20.07
N ASN A 112 23.17 31.44 -19.88
CA ASN A 112 22.56 32.77 -19.93
C ASN A 112 22.38 33.33 -21.35
N HIS A 113 23.17 32.89 -22.34
CA HIS A 113 23.27 33.61 -23.62
C HIS A 113 23.09 32.76 -24.89
N LYS A 114 23.31 31.44 -24.85
CA LYS A 114 23.43 30.62 -26.07
C LYS A 114 22.70 29.27 -26.04
N GLY A 115 22.51 28.65 -24.87
CA GLY A 115 22.01 27.27 -24.74
C GLY A 115 23.10 26.20 -24.96
N PHE A 116 22.73 24.94 -25.19
CA PHE A 116 23.68 23.81 -25.31
C PHE A 116 23.55 22.97 -26.59
N ASP A 117 22.62 23.30 -27.49
CA ASP A 117 22.22 22.45 -28.62
C ASP A 117 23.31 22.20 -29.68
N ASP A 118 24.34 23.05 -29.78
CA ASP A 118 25.46 22.91 -30.73
C ASP A 118 26.67 22.13 -30.16
N LEU A 119 26.55 21.58 -28.94
CA LEU A 119 27.57 20.75 -28.30
C LEU A 119 27.26 19.25 -28.52
N SER A 120 28.32 18.43 -28.55
CA SER A 120 28.13 16.98 -28.62
C SER A 120 27.64 16.43 -27.27
N HIS A 121 26.99 15.25 -27.30
CA HIS A 121 26.58 14.57 -26.07
C HIS A 121 27.74 14.32 -25.11
N ASP A 122 28.95 14.04 -25.62
CA ASP A 122 30.14 13.83 -24.78
C ASP A 122 30.54 15.09 -24.00
N VAL A 123 30.49 16.27 -24.64
CA VAL A 123 30.79 17.55 -23.98
C VAL A 123 29.71 17.89 -22.96
N ILE A 124 28.43 17.69 -23.32
CA ILE A 124 27.29 17.90 -22.40
C ILE A 124 27.39 16.98 -21.20
N ALA A 125 27.73 15.71 -21.38
CA ALA A 125 27.96 14.75 -20.30
C ALA A 125 29.12 15.18 -19.41
N ALA A 126 30.23 15.66 -19.98
CA ALA A 126 31.36 16.15 -19.20
C ALA A 126 31.00 17.41 -18.38
N LEU A 127 30.23 18.34 -18.95
CA LEU A 127 29.71 19.52 -18.25
C LEU A 127 28.73 19.14 -17.14
N ALA A 128 27.81 18.20 -17.41
CA ALA A 128 26.86 17.70 -16.42
C ALA A 128 27.59 17.02 -15.26
N MET A 129 28.63 16.23 -15.56
CA MET A 129 29.46 15.56 -14.55
C MET A 129 30.22 16.59 -13.71
N ALA A 130 30.84 17.57 -14.36
CA ALA A 130 31.52 18.68 -13.69
C ALA A 130 30.56 19.42 -12.75
N ALA A 131 29.36 19.79 -13.21
CA ALA A 131 28.39 20.54 -12.42
C ALA A 131 27.79 19.69 -11.27
N GLY A 132 27.44 18.44 -11.54
CA GLY A 132 26.78 17.56 -10.58
C GLY A 132 27.69 17.05 -9.47
N LEU A 133 29.01 17.03 -9.69
CA LEU A 133 30.00 16.64 -8.68
C LEU A 133 30.70 17.83 -8.03
N TYR A 134 30.48 19.05 -8.52
CA TYR A 134 31.09 20.25 -7.96
C TYR A 134 30.50 20.59 -6.59
N ASP A 135 31.31 20.44 -5.56
CA ASP A 135 31.07 20.88 -4.18
C ASP A 135 31.92 22.10 -3.80
N GLY A 136 32.54 22.73 -4.81
CA GLY A 136 33.48 23.81 -4.63
C GLY A 136 32.85 25.15 -4.25
N TRP A 137 33.68 26.17 -4.22
CA TRP A 137 33.32 27.52 -3.85
C TRP A 137 32.83 28.32 -5.07
N GLY A 138 31.94 29.27 -4.85
CA GLY A 138 31.51 30.20 -5.89
C GLY A 138 30.05 30.58 -5.76
N GLU A 139 29.66 31.57 -6.55
CA GLU A 139 28.34 32.20 -6.46
C GLU A 139 27.42 31.83 -7.64
N LEU A 140 27.91 30.98 -8.55
CA LEU A 140 27.16 30.59 -9.73
C LEU A 140 26.10 29.53 -9.40
N PRO A 141 24.95 29.52 -10.10
CA PRO A 141 23.91 28.51 -9.96
C PRO A 141 24.30 27.18 -10.65
N VAL A 142 25.45 26.60 -10.27
CA VAL A 142 26.03 25.40 -10.89
C VAL A 142 25.07 24.20 -10.86
N GLN A 143 24.32 24.04 -9.77
CA GLN A 143 23.34 22.95 -9.64
C GLN A 143 22.17 23.09 -10.62
N GLU A 144 21.72 24.32 -10.90
CA GLU A 144 20.66 24.57 -11.89
C GLU A 144 21.14 24.27 -13.31
N ILE A 145 22.37 24.69 -13.63
CA ILE A 145 23.02 24.36 -14.90
C ILE A 145 23.16 22.84 -15.06
N GLY A 146 23.60 22.14 -14.01
CA GLY A 146 23.69 20.68 -14.00
C GLY A 146 22.36 20.00 -14.29
N ASN A 147 21.27 20.49 -13.69
CA ASN A 147 19.92 19.95 -13.93
C ASN A 147 19.44 20.17 -15.38
N GLU A 148 19.76 21.31 -15.99
CA GLU A 148 19.46 21.59 -17.40
C GLU A 148 20.22 20.64 -18.32
N LEU A 149 21.52 20.45 -18.07
CA LEU A 149 22.36 19.53 -18.84
C LEU A 149 21.89 18.07 -18.69
N GLU A 150 21.53 17.63 -17.49
CA GLU A 150 20.95 16.29 -17.27
C GLU A 150 19.59 16.13 -17.98
N THR A 151 18.80 17.21 -18.10
CA THR A 151 17.55 17.22 -18.88
C THR A 151 17.82 17.03 -20.37
N PHE A 152 18.88 17.64 -20.89
CA PHE A 152 19.33 17.43 -22.27
C PHE A 152 19.73 15.97 -22.51
N LEU A 153 20.58 15.40 -21.65
CA LEU A 153 21.04 14.00 -21.77
C LEU A 153 19.87 13.01 -21.75
N ARG A 154 18.81 13.30 -20.99
CA ARG A 154 17.63 12.45 -20.87
C ARG A 154 16.79 12.35 -22.15
N GLN A 155 16.97 13.25 -23.11
CA GLN A 155 16.29 13.15 -24.41
C GLN A 155 16.64 11.83 -25.13
N ASP A 156 17.81 11.25 -24.84
CA ASP A 156 18.21 9.90 -25.24
C ASP A 156 18.48 9.05 -24.00
N LEU A 157 17.60 8.09 -23.72
CA LEU A 157 17.69 7.24 -22.53
C LEU A 157 18.97 6.38 -22.52
N HIS A 158 19.54 6.03 -23.67
CA HIS A 158 20.78 5.26 -23.73
C HIS A 158 21.98 6.11 -23.30
N VAL A 159 22.02 7.37 -23.74
CA VAL A 159 23.04 8.34 -23.35
C VAL A 159 22.92 8.68 -21.86
N TYR A 160 21.69 8.89 -21.38
CA TYR A 160 21.45 9.16 -19.96
C TYR A 160 21.85 7.98 -19.06
N GLU A 161 21.54 6.73 -19.44
CA GLU A 161 22.01 5.56 -18.70
C GLU A 161 23.54 5.50 -18.66
N ALA A 162 24.22 5.71 -19.79
CA ALA A 162 25.68 5.73 -19.83
C ALA A 162 26.25 6.80 -18.88
N TYR A 163 25.69 8.01 -18.87
CA TYR A 163 26.07 9.08 -17.96
C TYR A 163 25.89 8.68 -16.48
N ILE A 164 24.74 8.09 -16.11
CA ILE A 164 24.47 7.67 -14.73
C ILE A 164 25.46 6.59 -14.27
N ARG A 165 25.78 5.63 -15.14
CA ARG A 165 26.80 4.61 -14.86
C ARG A 165 28.17 5.22 -14.63
N GLN A 166 28.60 6.12 -15.52
CA GLN A 166 29.87 6.85 -15.37
C GLN A 166 29.92 7.66 -14.07
N LYS A 167 28.79 8.24 -13.64
CA LYS A 167 28.71 9.01 -12.39
C LYS A 167 28.84 8.12 -11.14
N ILE A 168 28.19 6.96 -11.12
CA ILE A 168 28.01 6.14 -9.91
C ILE A 168 29.04 5.00 -9.79
N GLU A 169 29.29 4.25 -10.87
CA GLU A 169 30.12 3.04 -10.83
C GLU A 169 31.58 3.29 -10.39
N PRO A 170 32.26 4.40 -10.76
CA PRO A 170 33.57 4.72 -10.19
C PRO A 170 33.54 4.86 -8.67
N GLN A 171 32.49 5.45 -8.10
CA GLN A 171 32.33 5.62 -6.65
C GLN A 171 32.08 4.27 -5.96
N LEU A 172 31.32 3.37 -6.59
CA LEU A 172 31.12 2.00 -6.12
C LEU A 172 32.44 1.21 -6.09
N ARG A 173 33.23 1.27 -7.17
CA ARG A 173 34.54 0.61 -7.27
C ARG A 173 35.55 1.12 -6.23
N GLN A 174 35.43 2.38 -5.82
CA GLN A 174 36.26 2.98 -4.77
C GLN A 174 35.73 2.72 -3.34
N GLY A 175 34.59 2.03 -3.19
CA GLY A 175 34.02 1.71 -1.88
C GLY A 175 33.61 2.94 -1.07
N LYS A 176 33.06 3.97 -1.72
CA LYS A 176 32.60 5.19 -1.02
C LYS A 176 31.43 4.88 -0.09
N GLU A 177 31.46 5.45 1.12
CA GLU A 177 30.33 5.37 2.07
C GLU A 177 29.13 6.22 1.64
N HIS A 178 29.38 7.31 0.91
CA HIS A 178 28.38 8.24 0.40
C HIS A 178 28.60 8.46 -1.10
N LEU A 179 27.56 8.18 -1.89
CA LEU A 179 27.59 8.36 -3.34
C LEU A 179 27.01 9.72 -3.73
N THR A 180 27.85 10.60 -4.29
CA THR A 180 27.41 11.90 -4.78
C THR A 180 26.46 11.73 -5.97
N GLY A 181 25.32 12.40 -5.94
CA GLY A 181 24.33 12.40 -7.01
C GLY A 181 23.41 11.17 -7.07
N VAL A 182 23.54 10.20 -6.16
CA VAL A 182 22.66 9.01 -6.12
C VAL A 182 21.28 9.31 -5.51
N TYR A 183 21.21 10.29 -4.61
CA TYR A 183 20.06 10.50 -3.76
C TYR A 183 18.76 10.74 -4.55
N ARG A 184 18.80 11.66 -5.51
CA ARG A 184 17.70 12.01 -6.41
C ARG A 184 17.33 10.85 -7.32
N PHE A 185 18.36 10.19 -7.87
CA PHE A 185 18.23 9.05 -8.78
C PHE A 185 17.46 7.87 -8.18
N LEU A 186 17.61 7.60 -6.88
CA LEU A 186 16.94 6.49 -6.20
C LEU A 186 15.52 6.82 -5.68
N ARG A 187 15.04 8.07 -5.84
CA ARG A 187 13.83 8.55 -5.13
C ARG A 187 12.78 9.21 -6.02
N GLU A 188 13.17 9.77 -7.15
CA GLU A 188 12.22 10.45 -8.03
C GLU A 188 11.46 9.49 -8.94
N ASP A 189 10.15 9.73 -9.11
CA ASP A 189 9.26 8.86 -9.89
C ASP A 189 9.75 8.59 -11.31
N ARG A 190 10.32 9.61 -11.95
CA ARG A 190 10.86 9.55 -13.32
C ARG A 190 12.11 8.68 -13.46
N GLU A 191 12.78 8.35 -12.36
CA GLU A 191 14.03 7.58 -12.36
C GLU A 191 13.81 6.09 -12.14
N TYR A 192 12.72 5.69 -11.47
CA TYR A 192 12.47 4.28 -11.10
C TYR A 192 12.67 3.26 -12.22
N PRO A 193 12.26 3.48 -13.48
CA PRO A 193 12.51 2.52 -14.54
C PRO A 193 14.00 2.18 -14.72
N LEU A 194 14.88 3.17 -14.57
CA LEU A 194 16.33 3.00 -14.67
C LEU A 194 16.95 2.63 -13.32
N SER A 195 16.57 3.31 -12.24
CA SER A 195 17.17 3.11 -10.92
C SER A 195 16.83 1.76 -10.30
N THR A 196 15.64 1.21 -10.54
CA THR A 196 15.31 -0.17 -10.17
C THR A 196 16.24 -1.17 -10.84
N ARG A 197 16.39 -1.07 -12.16
CA ARG A 197 17.22 -2.00 -12.93
C ARG A 197 18.69 -1.91 -12.54
N LEU A 198 19.24 -0.69 -12.45
CA LEU A 198 20.62 -0.48 -12.05
C LEU A 198 20.88 -0.87 -10.59
N SER A 199 19.93 -0.63 -9.68
CA SER A 199 20.08 -1.05 -8.28
C SER A 199 20.15 -2.58 -8.16
N LEU A 200 19.32 -3.32 -8.89
CA LEU A 200 19.40 -4.79 -8.94
C LEU A 200 20.73 -5.26 -9.54
N GLU A 201 21.14 -4.67 -10.66
CA GLU A 201 22.40 -5.01 -11.32
C GLU A 201 23.60 -4.74 -10.40
N TRP A 202 23.65 -3.59 -9.73
CA TRP A 202 24.74 -3.24 -8.83
C TRP A 202 24.74 -4.09 -7.55
N LEU A 203 23.56 -4.44 -7.01
CA LEU A 203 23.47 -5.38 -5.91
C LEU A 203 23.97 -6.78 -6.31
N ASP A 204 23.74 -7.21 -7.54
CA ASP A 204 24.24 -8.50 -8.04
C ASP A 204 25.76 -8.46 -8.31
N GLN A 205 26.22 -7.45 -9.06
CA GLN A 205 27.58 -7.33 -9.55
C GLN A 205 28.62 -7.02 -8.44
N TYR A 206 28.25 -6.20 -7.45
CA TYR A 206 29.16 -5.75 -6.40
C TYR A 206 28.88 -6.51 -5.09
N ALA A 207 29.63 -7.59 -4.86
CA ALA A 207 29.50 -8.41 -3.64
C ALA A 207 29.89 -7.64 -2.36
N ASP A 208 30.89 -6.76 -2.44
CA ASP A 208 31.49 -6.05 -1.30
C ASP A 208 31.03 -4.59 -1.20
N LEU A 209 29.76 -4.31 -1.49
CA LEU A 209 29.20 -2.97 -1.29
C LEU A 209 29.31 -2.55 0.18
N VAL A 210 29.60 -1.26 0.39
CA VAL A 210 29.51 -0.63 1.70
C VAL A 210 28.06 -0.71 2.20
N VAL A 211 27.89 -1.02 3.48
CA VAL A 211 26.58 -1.30 4.11
C VAL A 211 25.54 -0.20 3.84
N ASN A 212 25.93 1.08 3.93
CA ASN A 212 25.00 2.18 3.68
C ASN A 212 24.54 2.25 2.22
N VAL A 213 25.44 1.99 1.27
CA VAL A 213 25.12 1.97 -0.16
C VAL A 213 24.19 0.80 -0.50
N GLU A 214 24.50 -0.38 0.02
CA GLU A 214 23.64 -1.56 -0.13
C GLU A 214 22.22 -1.29 0.38
N ARG A 215 22.10 -0.67 1.57
CA ARG A 215 20.80 -0.29 2.15
C ARG A 215 20.04 0.70 1.29
N GLU A 216 20.71 1.67 0.67
CA GLU A 216 20.06 2.67 -0.20
C GLU A 216 19.49 2.04 -1.48
N PHE A 217 20.20 1.10 -2.11
CA PHE A 217 19.70 0.35 -3.26
C PHE A 217 18.50 -0.53 -2.89
N VAL A 218 18.59 -1.26 -1.78
CA VAL A 218 17.46 -2.06 -1.28
C VAL A 218 16.25 -1.17 -0.99
N ARG A 219 16.43 -0.02 -0.33
CA ARG A 219 15.33 0.93 -0.06
C ARG A 219 14.68 1.46 -1.33
N CYS A 220 15.48 1.78 -2.35
CA CYS A 220 14.95 2.12 -3.68
C CYS A 220 14.01 1.04 -4.20
N LEU A 221 14.39 -0.24 -4.05
CA LEU A 221 13.60 -1.36 -4.53
C LEU A 221 12.33 -1.63 -3.70
N ILE A 222 12.36 -1.31 -2.42
CA ILE A 222 11.22 -1.50 -1.51
C ILE A 222 10.18 -0.41 -1.71
N HIS A 223 10.63 0.83 -1.93
CA HIS A 223 9.79 2.01 -2.11
C HIS A 223 9.58 2.38 -3.59
N MET A 224 9.58 1.39 -4.48
CA MET A 224 9.29 1.61 -5.90
C MET A 224 7.78 1.59 -6.21
N PRO A 225 7.34 2.18 -7.34
CA PRO A 225 5.96 2.13 -7.80
C PRO A 225 5.44 0.69 -8.00
N ASN A 226 4.12 0.50 -7.84
CA ASN A 226 3.50 -0.84 -7.90
C ASN A 226 3.71 -1.58 -9.23
N ALA A 227 3.81 -0.88 -10.36
CA ALA A 227 3.80 -1.50 -11.70
C ALA A 227 5.02 -2.41 -11.96
N ASP A 228 6.18 -2.05 -11.44
CA ASP A 228 7.45 -2.75 -11.68
C ASP A 228 7.89 -3.61 -10.48
N ARG A 229 7.10 -3.62 -9.40
CA ARG A 229 7.49 -4.22 -8.12
C ARG A 229 7.69 -5.72 -8.19
N GLU A 230 6.71 -6.44 -8.71
CA GLU A 230 6.71 -7.91 -8.71
C GLU A 230 7.99 -8.52 -9.34
N PRO A 231 8.38 -8.17 -10.59
CA PRO A 231 9.60 -8.73 -11.16
C PRO A 231 10.86 -8.28 -10.41
N ALA A 232 10.90 -7.04 -9.91
CA ALA A 232 12.05 -6.57 -9.16
C ALA A 232 12.19 -7.24 -7.79
N TRP A 233 11.08 -7.53 -7.12
CA TRP A 233 11.06 -8.24 -5.84
C TRP A 233 11.42 -9.71 -6.00
N GLN A 234 11.05 -10.35 -7.11
CA GLN A 234 11.54 -11.68 -7.44
C GLN A 234 13.06 -11.71 -7.63
N ALA A 235 13.63 -10.72 -8.33
CA ALA A 235 15.09 -10.60 -8.46
C ALA A 235 15.76 -10.30 -7.10
N LEU A 236 15.17 -9.40 -6.30
CA LEU A 236 15.67 -9.07 -4.97
C LEU A 236 15.61 -10.27 -4.01
N ALA A 237 14.61 -11.15 -4.15
CA ALA A 237 14.51 -12.38 -3.38
C ALA A 237 15.67 -13.34 -3.67
N GLY A 238 16.08 -13.46 -4.95
CA GLY A 238 17.28 -14.20 -5.34
C GLY A 238 18.54 -13.63 -4.71
N ILE A 239 18.73 -12.31 -4.81
CA ILE A 239 19.88 -11.61 -4.20
C ILE A 239 19.90 -11.81 -2.68
N ALA A 240 18.74 -11.70 -2.01
CA ALA A 240 18.64 -11.91 -0.57
C ALA A 240 19.03 -13.34 -0.17
N ALA A 241 18.58 -14.35 -0.91
CA ALA A 241 18.96 -15.74 -0.68
C ALA A 241 20.48 -15.95 -0.84
N ASP A 242 21.07 -15.42 -1.91
CA ASP A 242 22.50 -15.52 -2.16
C ASP A 242 23.32 -14.83 -1.06
N ARG A 243 22.89 -13.64 -0.61
CA ARG A 243 23.53 -12.92 0.50
C ARG A 243 23.46 -13.72 1.80
N LEU A 244 22.33 -14.34 2.12
CA LEU A 244 22.16 -15.09 3.37
C LEU A 244 22.94 -16.42 3.41
N THR A 245 23.27 -17.00 2.25
CA THR A 245 24.16 -18.17 2.18
C THR A 245 25.65 -17.80 2.28
N SER A 246 26.00 -16.54 2.10
CA SER A 246 27.38 -16.07 2.22
C SER A 246 27.89 -16.12 3.66
N LEU A 247 28.93 -16.92 3.89
CA LEU A 247 29.57 -17.11 5.20
C LEU A 247 30.26 -15.85 5.74
N ALA A 248 30.44 -14.81 4.92
CA ALA A 248 31.22 -13.62 5.23
C ALA A 248 30.43 -12.46 5.87
N LEU A 249 29.10 -12.57 5.98
CA LEU A 249 28.29 -11.48 6.55
C LEU A 249 28.34 -11.46 8.08
N ASP A 250 28.51 -10.27 8.65
CA ASP A 250 28.29 -10.04 10.08
C ASP A 250 26.81 -10.19 10.47
N ASP A 251 26.53 -10.28 11.76
CA ASP A 251 25.18 -10.57 12.25
C ASP A 251 24.18 -9.45 11.95
N GLU A 252 24.60 -8.19 11.96
CA GLU A 252 23.74 -7.04 11.64
C GLU A 252 23.33 -7.05 10.17
N ARG A 253 24.28 -7.30 9.26
CA ARG A 253 24.04 -7.37 7.82
C ARG A 253 23.24 -8.60 7.43
N LYS A 254 23.46 -9.74 8.11
CA LYS A 254 22.58 -10.92 7.96
C LYS A 254 21.15 -10.60 8.40
N MET A 255 20.97 -9.92 9.53
CA MET A 255 19.64 -9.55 10.02
C MET A 255 18.94 -8.56 9.08
N PHE A 256 19.69 -7.62 8.49
CA PHE A 256 19.18 -6.74 7.44
C PHE A 256 18.66 -7.54 6.23
N TRP A 257 19.48 -8.43 5.65
CA TRP A 257 19.07 -9.24 4.49
C TRP A 257 17.95 -10.23 4.80
N ARG A 258 17.88 -10.77 6.02
CA ARG A 258 16.72 -11.54 6.50
C ARG A 258 15.46 -10.70 6.48
N SER A 259 15.54 -9.46 6.97
CA SER A 259 14.39 -8.54 6.95
C SER A 259 13.96 -8.17 5.53
N VAL A 260 14.91 -8.09 4.59
CA VAL A 260 14.58 -7.95 3.15
C VAL A 260 13.86 -9.20 2.65
N GLN A 261 14.39 -10.38 2.92
CA GLN A 261 13.79 -11.67 2.54
C GLN A 261 12.39 -11.82 3.14
N PHE A 262 12.17 -11.36 4.37
CA PHE A 262 10.86 -11.33 5.01
C PHE A 262 9.83 -10.58 4.16
N LEU A 263 10.22 -9.43 3.58
CA LEU A 263 9.35 -8.62 2.76
C LEU A 263 9.08 -9.24 1.38
N VAL A 264 10.13 -9.75 0.71
CA VAL A 264 10.04 -10.19 -0.70
C VAL A 264 9.80 -11.69 -0.90
N ALA A 265 10.04 -12.51 0.13
CA ALA A 265 9.95 -13.97 0.10
C ALA A 265 9.54 -14.52 1.48
N PHE A 266 8.38 -14.07 1.97
CA PHE A 266 7.90 -14.29 3.34
C PHE A 266 7.97 -15.76 3.80
N GLU A 267 7.47 -16.71 3.01
CA GLU A 267 7.47 -18.14 3.40
C GLU A 267 8.88 -18.70 3.61
N ALA A 268 9.87 -18.23 2.84
CA ALA A 268 11.27 -18.66 3.01
C ALA A 268 11.91 -18.05 4.26
N ALA A 269 11.56 -16.80 4.60
CA ALA A 269 12.11 -16.11 5.76
C ALA A 269 11.45 -16.51 7.09
N ARG A 270 10.19 -16.95 7.07
CA ARG A 270 9.37 -17.18 8.27
C ARG A 270 10.01 -18.17 9.23
N ASP A 271 10.55 -19.27 8.72
CA ASP A 271 11.11 -20.33 9.55
C ASP A 271 12.41 -19.89 10.24
N ASP A 272 13.25 -19.11 9.56
CA ASP A 272 14.47 -18.54 10.12
C ASP A 272 14.17 -17.47 11.19
N PHE A 273 13.15 -16.63 10.96
CA PHE A 273 12.70 -15.67 11.95
C PHE A 273 12.03 -16.32 13.16
N ASN A 274 11.32 -17.45 13.01
CA ASN A 274 10.75 -18.17 14.15
C ASN A 274 11.86 -18.68 15.10
N ILE A 275 13.00 -19.11 14.57
CA ILE A 275 14.15 -19.55 15.39
C ILE A 275 14.78 -18.36 16.12
N LEU A 276 14.95 -17.23 15.42
CA LEU A 276 15.57 -16.02 15.96
C LEU A 276 14.66 -15.27 16.96
N SER A 277 13.36 -15.17 16.70
CA SER A 277 12.40 -14.42 17.54
C SER A 277 12.20 -15.02 18.93
N VAL A 278 12.36 -16.33 19.08
CA VAL A 278 12.37 -17.00 20.40
C VAL A 278 13.59 -16.60 21.24
N GLN A 279 14.69 -16.17 20.59
CA GLN A 279 15.97 -15.87 21.24
C GLN A 279 16.31 -14.36 21.26
N ASP A 280 15.72 -13.55 20.37
CA ASP A 280 16.07 -12.15 20.16
C ASP A 280 14.84 -11.27 19.92
N ARG A 281 14.56 -10.37 20.88
CA ARG A 281 13.50 -9.37 20.77
C ARG A 281 13.79 -8.28 19.74
N ASN A 282 15.05 -8.14 19.31
CA ASN A 282 15.47 -7.08 18.40
C ASN A 282 15.16 -7.35 16.92
N GLY A 283 14.74 -8.57 16.57
CA GLY A 283 14.28 -8.88 15.21
C GLY A 283 13.14 -7.98 14.73
N LEU A 284 12.29 -7.52 15.66
CA LEU A 284 11.24 -6.52 15.38
C LEU A 284 11.82 -5.25 14.76
N TRP A 285 12.95 -4.77 15.27
CA TRP A 285 13.58 -3.52 14.82
C TRP A 285 14.23 -3.65 13.45
N ALA A 286 14.71 -4.85 13.11
CA ALA A 286 15.27 -5.09 11.79
C ALA A 286 14.18 -5.07 10.71
N ILE A 287 13.00 -5.65 11.01
CA ILE A 287 11.82 -5.56 10.14
C ILE A 287 11.33 -4.11 10.09
N ALA A 288 11.18 -3.45 11.25
CA ALA A 288 10.73 -2.06 11.32
C ALA A 288 11.66 -1.11 10.54
N ALA A 289 12.97 -1.31 10.55
CA ALA A 289 13.92 -0.47 9.81
C ALA A 289 13.76 -0.53 8.28
N ILE A 290 13.07 -1.55 7.78
CA ILE A 290 12.74 -1.72 6.36
C ILE A 290 11.32 -1.19 6.06
N LEU A 291 10.36 -1.45 6.95
CA LEU A 291 8.96 -1.10 6.74
C LEU A 291 8.66 0.35 7.14
N GLU A 292 9.14 0.77 8.29
CA GLU A 292 9.07 2.16 8.73
C GLU A 292 10.20 2.94 8.06
N SER A 293 9.84 4.06 7.45
CA SER A 293 10.82 5.00 6.93
C SER A 293 10.57 6.39 7.52
N PRO A 294 10.92 6.61 8.81
CA PRO A 294 10.50 7.79 9.56
C PRO A 294 11.00 9.13 9.00
N ASN A 295 12.01 9.09 8.10
CA ASN A 295 12.63 10.25 7.45
C ASN A 295 12.68 10.09 5.92
N SER A 296 11.81 9.26 5.34
CA SER A 296 11.85 8.95 3.92
C SER A 296 11.29 10.08 3.08
N HIS A 297 12.12 10.60 2.19
CA HIS A 297 11.69 11.38 1.03
C HIS A 297 11.29 10.47 -0.15
N TYR A 298 11.01 9.18 0.07
CA TYR A 298 10.45 8.31 -0.96
C TYR A 298 8.96 8.59 -1.12
N HIS A 299 8.49 8.57 -2.36
CA HIS A 299 7.09 8.87 -2.70
C HIS A 299 6.14 7.70 -2.43
N HIS A 300 6.65 6.47 -2.32
CA HIS A 300 5.85 5.26 -2.17
C HIS A 300 6.16 4.54 -0.86
N GLU A 301 5.10 4.08 -0.18
CA GLU A 301 5.23 3.25 1.03
C GLU A 301 5.60 1.80 0.67
N ALA A 302 6.27 1.11 1.59
CA ALA A 302 6.52 -0.32 1.46
C ALA A 302 5.18 -1.06 1.52
N VAL A 303 4.95 -1.99 0.59
CA VAL A 303 3.71 -2.79 0.58
C VAL A 303 3.90 -4.08 1.35
N VAL A 304 3.10 -4.28 2.38
CA VAL A 304 3.18 -5.43 3.27
C VAL A 304 1.89 -6.25 3.16
N SER A 305 2.03 -7.57 3.01
CA SER A 305 0.90 -8.48 2.90
C SER A 305 0.21 -8.72 4.25
N ILE A 306 -1.06 -9.12 4.22
CA ILE A 306 -1.82 -9.49 5.43
C ILE A 306 -1.11 -10.63 6.20
N PRO A 307 -0.62 -11.71 5.57
CA PRO A 307 0.11 -12.76 6.29
C PRO A 307 1.36 -12.26 7.02
N GLN A 308 2.13 -11.34 6.42
CA GLN A 308 3.30 -10.73 7.06
C GLN A 308 2.91 -9.91 8.28
N LEU A 309 1.90 -9.04 8.15
CA LEU A 309 1.40 -8.21 9.26
C LEU A 309 0.86 -9.09 10.39
N GLN A 310 0.08 -10.12 10.05
CA GLN A 310 -0.46 -11.07 11.02
C GLN A 310 0.66 -11.78 11.77
N TRP A 311 1.70 -12.24 11.06
CA TRP A 311 2.85 -12.90 11.68
C TRP A 311 3.65 -11.95 12.58
N ILE A 312 3.87 -10.69 12.19
CA ILE A 312 4.54 -9.70 13.05
C ILE A 312 3.79 -9.57 14.38
N ILE A 313 2.47 -9.39 14.31
CA ILE A 313 1.65 -9.22 15.51
C ILE A 313 1.68 -10.49 16.36
N ALA A 314 1.44 -11.66 15.76
CA ALA A 314 1.40 -12.93 16.48
C ALA A 314 2.74 -13.26 17.16
N THR A 315 3.86 -13.02 16.49
CA THR A 315 5.20 -13.34 17.00
C THR A 315 5.66 -12.37 18.09
N TYR A 316 5.42 -11.07 17.92
CA TYR A 316 6.07 -10.05 18.77
C TYR A 316 5.18 -9.47 19.87
N ARG A 317 3.85 -9.64 19.85
CA ARG A 317 2.96 -9.07 20.88
C ARG A 317 3.24 -9.61 22.30
N GLU A 318 3.64 -10.87 22.42
CA GLU A 318 4.03 -11.47 23.71
C GLU A 318 5.44 -11.05 24.15
N LEU A 319 6.36 -10.93 23.19
CA LEU A 319 7.75 -10.53 23.43
C LEU A 319 7.88 -9.06 23.83
N TRP A 320 6.95 -8.23 23.33
CA TRP A 320 6.84 -6.80 23.59
C TRP A 320 5.46 -6.46 24.16
N PRO A 321 5.25 -6.68 25.48
CA PRO A 321 4.00 -6.35 26.13
C PRO A 321 3.62 -4.88 25.94
N TYR A 322 2.32 -4.64 25.82
CA TYR A 322 1.76 -3.29 25.64
C TYR A 322 2.33 -2.31 26.65
N SER A 323 2.89 -1.22 26.16
CA SER A 323 3.52 -0.18 26.97
C SER A 323 3.11 1.20 26.47
N GLU A 324 2.47 1.98 27.34
CA GLU A 324 2.12 3.36 27.03
C GLU A 324 3.38 4.23 26.91
N HIS A 325 3.32 5.26 26.07
CA HIS A 325 4.37 6.25 26.01
C HIS A 325 4.47 6.98 27.36
N PRO A 326 5.67 7.13 27.94
CA PRO A 326 5.83 7.78 29.24
C PRO A 326 5.37 9.25 29.21
N ASN A 327 4.80 9.71 30.33
CA ASN A 327 4.42 11.10 30.53
C ASN A 327 5.67 11.96 30.78
N GLY A 328 5.93 12.95 29.91
CA GLY A 328 7.03 13.90 30.04
C GLY A 328 7.99 13.90 28.84
N CYS A 329 9.19 14.43 29.02
CA CYS A 329 10.23 14.41 27.99
C CYS A 329 10.94 13.05 28.00
N SER A 330 10.72 12.25 26.96
CA SER A 330 11.44 11.00 26.70
C SER A 330 12.30 11.15 25.45
N THR A 331 13.44 10.46 25.44
CA THR A 331 14.36 10.41 24.30
C THR A 331 14.86 8.99 24.12
N GLY A 332 15.03 8.55 22.88
CA GLY A 332 15.54 7.22 22.56
C GLY A 332 14.78 6.61 21.40
N ARG A 333 15.27 5.47 20.91
CA ARG A 333 14.60 4.60 19.93
C ARG A 333 14.65 3.17 20.45
N HIS A 334 13.79 2.31 19.90
CA HIS A 334 13.70 0.89 20.25
C HIS A 334 13.22 0.63 21.69
N ASN A 335 12.40 1.53 22.24
CA ASN A 335 11.80 1.35 23.55
C ASN A 335 10.55 0.46 23.48
N ALA A 336 10.05 0.01 24.63
CA ALA A 336 8.83 -0.80 24.69
C ALA A 336 7.61 -0.08 24.06
N TRP A 337 7.47 1.22 24.26
CA TRP A 337 6.40 2.01 23.63
C TRP A 337 6.59 2.21 22.13
N ASP A 338 7.83 2.19 21.62
CA ASP A 338 8.07 2.21 20.17
C ASP A 338 7.61 0.88 19.55
N ALA A 339 7.80 -0.24 20.26
CA ALA A 339 7.38 -1.56 19.81
C ALA A 339 5.86 -1.66 19.80
N THR A 340 5.20 -1.14 20.84
CA THR A 340 3.74 -1.00 20.90
C THR A 340 3.22 -0.18 19.72
N ARG A 341 3.82 0.98 19.43
CA ARG A 341 3.42 1.81 18.27
C ARG A 341 3.54 1.05 16.95
N PHE A 342 4.63 0.29 16.76
CA PHE A 342 4.83 -0.48 15.52
C PHE A 342 3.83 -1.65 15.39
N ILE A 343 3.53 -2.35 16.50
CA ILE A 343 2.51 -3.42 16.51
C ILE A 343 1.10 -2.84 16.27
N GLU A 344 0.77 -1.69 16.87
CA GLU A 344 -0.48 -0.97 16.61
C GLU A 344 -0.57 -0.49 15.16
N TRP A 345 0.53 -0.03 14.57
CA TRP A 345 0.60 0.28 13.13
C TRP A 345 0.31 -0.96 12.28
N ALA A 346 0.84 -2.13 12.64
CA ALA A 346 0.56 -3.37 11.91
C ALA A 346 -0.93 -3.76 12.02
N ILE A 347 -1.53 -3.66 13.21
CA ILE A 347 -2.97 -3.87 13.42
C ILE A 347 -3.80 -2.90 12.58
N GLY A 348 -3.45 -1.61 12.62
CA GLY A 348 -4.11 -0.57 11.84
C GLY A 348 -3.99 -0.80 10.33
N SER A 349 -2.83 -1.25 9.85
CA SER A 349 -2.59 -1.58 8.45
C SER A 349 -3.47 -2.73 7.97
N ILE A 350 -3.66 -3.78 8.78
CA ILE A 350 -4.63 -4.84 8.46
C ILE A 350 -6.06 -4.26 8.43
N ALA A 351 -6.43 -3.44 9.41
CA ALA A 351 -7.77 -2.88 9.51
C ALA A 351 -8.16 -1.94 8.34
N GLN A 352 -7.18 -1.26 7.74
CA GLN A 352 -7.38 -0.43 6.55
C GLN A 352 -7.62 -1.24 5.27
N ASN A 353 -7.21 -2.51 5.25
CA ASN A 353 -7.45 -3.40 4.12
C ASN A 353 -8.91 -3.89 4.15
N LYS A 354 -9.63 -3.70 3.04
CA LYS A 354 -11.07 -4.01 2.93
C LYS A 354 -11.37 -5.47 2.56
N SER A 355 -10.36 -6.33 2.43
CA SER A 355 -10.56 -7.74 2.10
C SER A 355 -11.19 -8.51 3.25
N SER A 356 -11.85 -9.64 2.96
CA SER A 356 -12.36 -10.56 3.99
C SER A 356 -11.20 -11.23 4.75
N GLU A 357 -10.09 -11.50 4.06
CA GLU A 357 -8.85 -12.05 4.62
C GLU A 357 -8.31 -11.17 5.77
N ALA A 358 -8.36 -9.84 5.63
CA ALA A 358 -7.91 -8.92 6.67
C ALA A 358 -8.73 -9.06 7.96
N ARG A 359 -10.06 -9.19 7.82
CA ARG A 359 -10.96 -9.42 8.95
C ARG A 359 -10.70 -10.76 9.62
N GLU A 360 -10.50 -11.82 8.84
CA GLU A 360 -10.17 -13.15 9.36
C GLU A 360 -8.86 -13.13 10.15
N ALA A 361 -7.83 -12.47 9.64
CA ALA A 361 -6.56 -12.30 10.34
C ALA A 361 -6.73 -11.57 11.70
N LEU A 362 -7.48 -10.47 11.74
CA LEU A 362 -7.76 -9.75 12.99
C LEU A 362 -8.54 -10.61 14.01
N VAL A 363 -9.52 -11.38 13.54
CA VAL A 363 -10.31 -12.28 14.38
C VAL A 363 -9.44 -13.40 14.95
N GLN A 364 -8.58 -14.02 14.13
CA GLN A 364 -7.64 -15.04 14.59
C GLN A 364 -6.69 -14.48 15.65
N LEU A 365 -6.15 -13.27 15.45
CA LEU A 365 -5.29 -12.60 16.41
C LEU A 365 -6.04 -12.26 17.72
N ARG A 366 -7.30 -11.83 17.65
CA ARG A 366 -8.13 -11.56 18.83
C ARG A 366 -8.39 -12.81 19.66
N ASP A 367 -8.57 -13.95 19.00
CA ASP A 367 -8.93 -15.23 19.63
C ASP A 367 -7.72 -15.98 20.23
N MET A 368 -6.50 -15.45 20.07
CA MET A 368 -5.32 -15.84 20.85
C MET A 368 -5.45 -15.44 22.33
N GLU A 369 -4.43 -15.74 23.16
CA GLU A 369 -4.43 -15.34 24.57
C GLU A 369 -4.59 -13.81 24.74
N GLN A 370 -5.37 -13.42 25.77
CA GLN A 370 -5.65 -12.02 26.02
C GLN A 370 -4.43 -11.31 26.61
N ASP A 371 -4.12 -10.14 26.07
CA ASP A 371 -3.02 -9.27 26.46
C ASP A 371 -3.39 -7.78 26.28
N GLY A 372 -2.41 -6.89 26.46
CA GLY A 372 -2.63 -5.44 26.32
C GLY A 372 -3.01 -4.97 24.90
N TYR A 373 -2.75 -5.76 23.84
CA TYR A 373 -3.16 -5.43 22.47
C TYR A 373 -4.59 -5.88 22.13
N THR A 374 -5.22 -6.67 23.01
CA THR A 374 -6.54 -7.25 22.76
C THR A 374 -7.63 -6.19 22.56
N ILE A 375 -7.52 -5.04 23.22
CA ILE A 375 -8.46 -3.91 23.03
C ILE A 375 -8.28 -3.33 21.62
N ALA A 376 -7.04 -3.02 21.22
CA ALA A 376 -6.75 -2.50 19.88
C ALA A 376 -7.24 -3.44 18.76
N LEU A 377 -7.12 -4.76 18.93
CA LEU A 377 -7.66 -5.75 17.99
C LEU A 377 -9.20 -5.72 17.92
N LYS A 378 -9.89 -5.59 19.05
CA LYS A 378 -11.36 -5.47 19.07
C LYS A 378 -11.82 -4.17 18.40
N ASP A 379 -11.13 -3.08 18.67
CA ASP A 379 -11.41 -1.78 18.08
C ASP A 379 -11.19 -1.80 16.55
N ALA A 380 -10.11 -2.45 16.09
CA ALA A 380 -9.83 -2.65 14.67
C ALA A 380 -10.94 -3.46 13.97
N ILE A 381 -11.41 -4.56 14.57
CA ILE A 381 -12.52 -5.37 14.03
C ILE A 381 -13.81 -4.54 13.97
N ALA A 382 -14.13 -3.81 15.04
CA ALA A 382 -15.32 -2.97 15.08
C ALA A 382 -15.27 -1.85 14.03
N ALA A 383 -14.11 -1.23 13.82
CA ALA A 383 -13.91 -0.22 12.80
C ALA A 383 -14.10 -0.79 11.38
N TYR A 384 -13.53 -1.98 11.12
CA TYR A 384 -13.73 -2.69 9.85
C TYR A 384 -15.22 -2.99 9.60
N ASP A 385 -15.90 -3.58 10.60
CA ASP A 385 -17.31 -3.96 10.49
C ASP A 385 -18.20 -2.73 10.25
N ARG A 386 -17.89 -1.58 10.88
CA ARG A 386 -18.58 -0.30 10.62
C ARG A 386 -18.40 0.15 9.17
N VAL A 387 -17.17 0.20 8.66
CA VAL A 387 -16.89 0.65 7.28
C VAL A 387 -17.60 -0.23 6.27
N LYS A 388 -17.66 -1.55 6.52
CA LYS A 388 -18.37 -2.49 5.65
C LYS A 388 -19.88 -2.26 5.66
N VAL A 389 -20.48 -2.08 6.84
CA VAL A 389 -21.91 -1.76 6.98
C VAL A 389 -22.25 -0.44 6.27
N GLU A 390 -21.43 0.59 6.44
CA GLU A 390 -21.62 1.88 5.76
C GLU A 390 -21.48 1.76 4.24
N ALA A 391 -20.53 0.96 3.74
CA ALA A 391 -20.35 0.73 2.30
C ALA A 391 -21.50 -0.09 1.67
N GLN A 392 -22.13 -0.98 2.45
CA GLN A 392 -23.28 -1.77 2.02
C GLN A 392 -24.61 -1.04 2.25
N PHE A 393 -24.61 0.09 2.97
CA PHE A 393 -25.82 0.85 3.27
C PHE A 393 -26.36 1.54 2.02
N ASN A 394 -27.49 1.06 1.53
CA ASN A 394 -28.25 1.72 0.47
C ASN A 394 -29.41 2.52 1.09
N SER A 395 -29.31 3.86 1.06
CA SER A 395 -30.43 4.72 1.47
C SER A 395 -31.62 4.53 0.52
N PRO A 396 -32.85 4.35 1.03
CA PRO A 396 -34.03 4.28 0.18
C PRO A 396 -34.20 5.58 -0.61
N SER A 397 -34.63 5.46 -1.86
CA SER A 397 -34.98 6.60 -2.71
C SER A 397 -36.28 7.26 -2.26
N LEU A 398 -36.48 8.55 -2.58
CA LEU A 398 -37.76 9.24 -2.33
C LEU A 398 -38.96 8.53 -2.96
N LYS A 399 -38.75 7.82 -4.08
CA LYS A 399 -39.79 7.00 -4.73
C LYS A 399 -40.18 5.80 -3.86
N GLN A 400 -39.19 5.11 -3.29
CA GLN A 400 -39.42 4.01 -2.34
C GLN A 400 -40.11 4.50 -1.06
N PHE A 401 -39.68 5.65 -0.50
CA PHE A 401 -40.38 6.25 0.63
C PHE A 401 -41.85 6.60 0.33
N LYS A 402 -42.12 7.18 -0.84
CA LYS A 402 -43.49 7.49 -1.28
C LYS A 402 -44.32 6.22 -1.48
N ALA A 403 -43.73 5.13 -1.97
CA ALA A 403 -44.40 3.86 -2.15
C ALA A 403 -44.87 3.27 -0.81
N VAL A 404 -44.01 3.29 0.21
CA VAL A 404 -44.36 2.83 1.57
C VAL A 404 -45.46 3.69 2.18
N ILE A 405 -45.38 5.03 2.08
CA ILE A 405 -46.38 5.95 2.65
C ILE A 405 -47.77 5.76 2.02
N LEU A 406 -47.81 5.43 0.72
CA LEU A 406 -49.05 5.32 -0.04
C LEU A 406 -49.59 3.89 -0.18
N ASP A 407 -48.99 2.92 0.53
CA ASP A 407 -49.33 1.49 0.42
C ASP A 407 -49.40 1.05 -1.06
N ALA A 408 -48.37 1.44 -1.82
CA ALA A 408 -48.25 1.10 -3.23
C ALA A 408 -47.83 -0.37 -3.41
N PRO A 409 -48.16 -1.00 -4.56
CA PRO A 409 -47.73 -2.37 -4.82
C PRO A 409 -46.19 -2.55 -4.77
N PRO A 410 -45.70 -3.76 -4.45
CA PRO A 410 -44.26 -4.05 -4.31
C PRO A 410 -43.44 -3.59 -5.52
N GLN A 411 -42.30 -2.93 -5.28
CA GLN A 411 -41.40 -2.44 -6.34
C GLN A 411 -40.02 -3.12 -6.29
N SER A 412 -39.83 -4.08 -5.38
CA SER A 412 -38.60 -4.85 -5.20
C SER A 412 -38.91 -6.19 -4.52
N ALA A 413 -37.95 -7.12 -4.56
CA ALA A 413 -38.08 -8.37 -3.80
C ALA A 413 -38.15 -8.14 -2.29
N ALA A 414 -37.51 -7.07 -1.78
CA ALA A 414 -37.59 -6.66 -0.38
C ALA A 414 -39.03 -6.25 0.00
N ASP A 415 -39.73 -5.51 -0.85
CA ASP A 415 -41.13 -5.15 -0.62
C ASP A 415 -42.03 -6.38 -0.58
N VAL A 416 -41.80 -7.36 -1.49
CA VAL A 416 -42.53 -8.64 -1.48
C VAL A 416 -42.27 -9.38 -0.17
N GLN A 417 -41.01 -9.49 0.26
CA GLN A 417 -40.64 -10.13 1.52
C GLN A 417 -41.33 -9.44 2.71
N ALA A 418 -41.31 -8.11 2.78
CA ALA A 418 -41.94 -7.35 3.86
C ALA A 418 -43.46 -7.61 3.95
N VAL A 419 -44.17 -7.57 2.81
CA VAL A 419 -45.61 -7.88 2.75
C VAL A 419 -45.91 -9.30 3.22
N VAL A 420 -45.07 -10.26 2.81
CA VAL A 420 -45.22 -11.67 3.20
C VAL A 420 -44.93 -11.87 4.68
N LEU A 421 -43.89 -11.23 5.23
CA LEU A 421 -43.55 -11.30 6.65
C LEU A 421 -44.66 -10.75 7.54
N ASP A 422 -45.31 -9.65 7.14
CA ASP A 422 -46.49 -9.12 7.83
C ASP A 422 -47.63 -10.15 7.85
N LYS A 423 -47.87 -10.84 6.74
CA LYS A 423 -48.87 -11.93 6.67
C LYS A 423 -48.50 -13.18 7.47
N LEU A 424 -47.22 -13.53 7.51
CA LEU A 424 -46.74 -14.63 8.36
C LEU A 424 -46.85 -14.27 9.86
N HIS A 425 -46.61 -13.01 10.22
CA HIS A 425 -46.80 -12.51 11.57
C HIS A 425 -48.28 -12.59 11.99
N ASP A 426 -49.19 -12.09 11.15
CA ASP A 426 -50.64 -12.22 11.36
C ASP A 426 -51.08 -13.69 11.46
N LEU A 427 -50.54 -14.57 10.61
CA LEU A 427 -50.79 -16.01 10.71
C LEU A 427 -50.33 -16.58 12.06
N ASN A 428 -49.14 -16.22 12.53
CA ASN A 428 -48.63 -16.69 13.82
C ASN A 428 -49.53 -16.24 14.99
N LEU A 429 -50.05 -15.01 14.94
CA LEU A 429 -51.05 -14.53 15.91
C LEU A 429 -52.37 -15.30 15.83
N ARG A 430 -52.87 -15.60 14.61
CA ARG A 430 -54.07 -16.42 14.41
C ARG A 430 -53.90 -17.85 14.93
N LEU A 431 -52.71 -18.45 14.75
CA LEU A 431 -52.42 -19.81 15.23
C LEU A 431 -52.54 -19.93 16.76
N ARG A 432 -52.22 -18.86 17.50
CA ARG A 432 -52.27 -18.82 18.97
C ARG A 432 -53.63 -18.45 19.59
N GLY A 433 -54.64 -18.08 18.80
CA GLY A 433 -55.89 -17.53 19.37
C GLY A 433 -57.15 -17.54 18.51
N HIS A 434 -57.12 -18.14 17.31
CA HIS A 434 -58.29 -18.14 16.42
C HIS A 434 -59.33 -19.21 16.83
N PRO A 435 -60.65 -18.91 16.86
CA PRO A 435 -61.71 -19.85 17.28
C PRO A 435 -61.76 -21.15 16.48
N LEU A 436 -61.21 -21.15 15.26
CA LEU A 436 -61.16 -22.32 14.38
C LEU A 436 -60.01 -23.30 14.72
N ASN A 437 -59.17 -22.99 15.72
CA ASN A 437 -58.02 -23.82 16.13
C ASN A 437 -57.17 -24.27 14.94
N LEU A 438 -56.76 -23.31 14.10
CA LEU A 438 -56.01 -23.56 12.85
C LEU A 438 -54.76 -24.41 13.05
N VAL A 439 -54.15 -24.35 14.24
CA VAL A 439 -53.01 -25.18 14.65
C VAL A 439 -53.28 -26.68 14.48
N ASN A 440 -54.53 -27.13 14.62
CA ASN A 440 -54.89 -28.54 14.47
C ASN A 440 -54.67 -29.09 13.06
N ASN A 441 -54.70 -28.23 12.05
CA ASN A 441 -54.46 -28.64 10.66
C ASN A 441 -53.01 -29.11 10.43
N PHE A 442 -52.07 -28.69 11.28
CA PHE A 442 -50.65 -29.07 11.24
C PHE A 442 -50.38 -30.44 11.89
N TYR A 443 -51.41 -31.08 12.42
CA TYR A 443 -51.34 -32.42 13.00
C TYR A 443 -52.14 -33.41 12.15
N ASP A 444 -51.71 -34.68 12.17
CA ASP A 444 -52.42 -35.79 11.56
C ASP A 444 -53.57 -36.29 12.46
N ASP A 445 -54.32 -37.27 11.96
CA ASP A 445 -55.47 -37.85 12.67
C ASP A 445 -55.08 -38.57 13.97
N ASN A 446 -53.80 -38.92 14.13
CA ASN A 446 -53.25 -39.52 15.35
C ASN A 446 -52.75 -38.47 16.35
N GLY A 447 -52.87 -37.19 16.02
CA GLY A 447 -52.38 -36.08 16.84
C GLY A 447 -50.86 -35.90 16.78
N ALA A 448 -50.17 -36.49 15.81
CA ALA A 448 -48.75 -36.25 15.56
C ALA A 448 -48.54 -35.09 14.57
N PRO A 449 -47.47 -34.29 14.69
CA PRO A 449 -47.12 -33.28 13.69
C PRO A 449 -46.99 -33.89 12.28
N ARG A 450 -47.61 -33.26 11.28
CA ARG A 450 -47.53 -33.67 9.87
C ARG A 450 -46.10 -33.61 9.32
N SER A 451 -45.88 -34.10 8.10
CA SER A 451 -44.58 -33.96 7.42
C SER A 451 -44.26 -32.49 7.09
N GLU A 452 -43.01 -32.18 6.75
CA GLU A 452 -42.59 -30.80 6.43
C GLU A 452 -43.32 -30.24 5.22
N THR A 453 -43.46 -31.04 4.17
CA THR A 453 -44.20 -30.69 2.95
C THR A 453 -45.66 -30.41 3.25
N GLU A 454 -46.31 -31.24 4.08
CA GLU A 454 -47.69 -31.01 4.48
C GLU A 454 -47.83 -29.76 5.37
N CYS A 455 -46.91 -29.52 6.30
CA CYS A 455 -46.92 -28.31 7.13
C CYS A 455 -46.75 -27.05 6.29
N ARG A 456 -45.84 -27.07 5.30
CA ARG A 456 -45.70 -26.01 4.30
C ARG A 456 -47.02 -25.79 3.57
N ASP A 457 -47.66 -26.83 3.04
CA ASP A 457 -48.92 -26.69 2.31
C ASP A 457 -50.03 -26.12 3.20
N GLN A 458 -50.14 -26.57 4.46
CA GLN A 458 -51.10 -26.01 5.42
C GLN A 458 -50.82 -24.54 5.75
N MET A 459 -49.55 -24.15 5.86
CA MET A 459 -49.16 -22.75 6.03
C MET A 459 -49.59 -21.91 4.82
N LEU A 460 -49.30 -22.38 3.60
CA LEU A 460 -49.68 -21.66 2.38
C LEU A 460 -51.20 -21.54 2.23
N ILE A 461 -51.96 -22.58 2.58
CA ILE A 461 -53.42 -22.54 2.63
C ILE A 461 -53.91 -21.53 3.67
N ALA A 462 -53.31 -21.50 4.86
CA ALA A 462 -53.71 -20.62 5.96
C ALA A 462 -53.36 -19.14 5.73
N LEU A 463 -52.33 -18.86 4.91
CA LEU A 463 -52.00 -17.52 4.43
C LEU A 463 -53.11 -16.97 3.51
N GLY A 464 -53.75 -17.83 2.71
CA GLY A 464 -54.84 -17.45 1.81
C GLY A 464 -54.41 -16.45 0.74
N ASP A 465 -55.31 -15.53 0.38
CA ASP A 465 -55.02 -14.48 -0.60
C ASP A 465 -54.04 -13.45 0.00
N LEU A 466 -52.86 -13.33 -0.62
CA LEU A 466 -51.87 -12.34 -0.24
C LEU A 466 -52.19 -10.96 -0.86
N PRO A 467 -51.82 -9.86 -0.18
CA PRO A 467 -51.96 -8.51 -0.71
C PRO A 467 -51.32 -8.36 -2.09
N TYR A 468 -51.83 -7.43 -2.89
CA TYR A 468 -51.34 -7.14 -4.25
C TYR A 468 -51.41 -8.32 -5.23
N LYS A 469 -52.05 -9.43 -4.86
CA LYS A 469 -52.08 -10.67 -5.63
C LYS A 469 -50.69 -11.30 -5.77
N ILE A 470 -49.86 -11.19 -4.74
CA ILE A 470 -48.63 -11.98 -4.63
C ILE A 470 -49.02 -13.46 -4.75
N GLN A 471 -48.37 -14.17 -5.66
CA GLN A 471 -48.64 -15.57 -5.93
C GLN A 471 -47.70 -16.45 -5.11
N CYS A 472 -48.16 -17.64 -4.75
CA CYS A 472 -47.36 -18.62 -4.02
C CYS A 472 -47.41 -19.98 -4.74
N PRO A 473 -46.51 -20.22 -5.72
CA PRO A 473 -46.42 -21.52 -6.36
C PRO A 473 -45.96 -22.61 -5.38
N PRO A 474 -46.55 -23.82 -5.42
CA PRO A 474 -46.21 -24.91 -4.50
C PRO A 474 -44.79 -25.47 -4.71
N GLU A 475 -44.17 -25.23 -5.87
CA GLU A 475 -42.74 -25.47 -6.13
C GLU A 475 -42.22 -24.38 -7.08
N PHE A 476 -40.99 -23.90 -6.89
CA PHE A 476 -40.37 -22.88 -7.74
C PHE A 476 -39.01 -23.36 -8.32
N PRO A 477 -38.83 -23.33 -9.65
CA PRO A 477 -37.57 -23.75 -10.27
C PRO A 477 -36.48 -22.71 -10.06
N MET A 478 -35.30 -23.16 -9.66
CA MET A 478 -34.12 -22.32 -9.40
C MET A 478 -33.00 -22.57 -10.42
N PRO A 479 -32.07 -21.62 -10.58
CA PRO A 479 -30.88 -21.79 -11.43
C PRO A 479 -30.10 -23.08 -11.11
N GLN A 480 -29.40 -23.62 -12.10
CA GLN A 480 -28.62 -24.88 -11.99
C GLN A 480 -29.46 -26.13 -11.68
N GLY A 481 -30.75 -26.15 -12.04
CA GLY A 481 -31.61 -27.34 -11.92
C GLY A 481 -32.07 -27.64 -10.49
N ARG A 482 -32.10 -26.63 -9.62
CA ARG A 482 -32.49 -26.74 -8.21
C ARG A 482 -33.96 -26.32 -7.99
N ARG A 483 -34.50 -26.55 -6.80
CA ARG A 483 -35.86 -26.16 -6.40
C ARG A 483 -35.83 -25.63 -4.97
N SER A 484 -36.58 -24.56 -4.69
CA SER A 484 -36.92 -24.16 -3.32
C SER A 484 -38.20 -24.86 -2.88
N ASP A 485 -38.45 -24.94 -1.56
CA ASP A 485 -39.69 -25.52 -1.04
C ASP A 485 -40.92 -24.76 -1.56
N SER A 486 -40.85 -23.44 -1.73
CA SER A 486 -41.85 -22.62 -2.44
C SER A 486 -41.23 -21.24 -2.77
N ALA A 487 -42.02 -20.29 -3.26
CA ALA A 487 -41.64 -18.89 -3.43
C ALA A 487 -42.86 -17.96 -3.32
N PHE A 488 -42.62 -16.68 -3.12
CA PHE A 488 -43.60 -15.61 -3.22
C PHE A 488 -43.26 -14.72 -4.41
N THR A 489 -44.17 -14.60 -5.38
CA THR A 489 -43.89 -13.91 -6.65
C THR A 489 -44.84 -12.76 -6.92
N TYR A 490 -44.30 -11.65 -7.43
CA TYR A 490 -45.04 -10.48 -7.88
C TYR A 490 -44.36 -9.86 -9.10
N GLY A 491 -44.98 -9.98 -10.28
CA GLY A 491 -44.37 -9.54 -11.54
C GLY A 491 -43.07 -10.29 -11.83
N GLU A 492 -41.95 -9.57 -11.87
CA GLU A 492 -40.61 -10.13 -12.07
C GLU A 492 -39.89 -10.48 -10.76
N TYR A 493 -40.42 -10.08 -9.61
CA TYR A 493 -39.81 -10.32 -8.30
C TYR A 493 -40.24 -11.68 -7.75
N ALA A 494 -39.27 -12.43 -7.22
CA ALA A 494 -39.49 -13.72 -6.59
C ALA A 494 -38.66 -13.81 -5.30
N VAL A 495 -39.32 -14.19 -4.19
CA VAL A 495 -38.70 -14.42 -2.89
C VAL A 495 -38.81 -15.91 -2.55
N PRO A 496 -37.72 -16.69 -2.62
CA PRO A 496 -37.73 -18.11 -2.26
C PRO A 496 -38.09 -18.33 -0.79
N LEU A 497 -38.81 -19.42 -0.54
CA LEU A 497 -39.19 -19.91 0.77
C LEU A 497 -38.55 -21.29 0.99
N GLU A 498 -37.86 -21.44 2.11
CA GLU A 498 -37.37 -22.72 2.62
C GLU A 498 -38.02 -22.99 3.98
N ALA A 499 -38.60 -24.18 4.16
CA ALA A 499 -39.37 -24.51 5.36
C ALA A 499 -38.90 -25.82 5.99
N LYS A 500 -38.66 -25.82 7.31
CA LYS A 500 -38.19 -26.99 8.07
C LYS A 500 -39.01 -27.23 9.33
N GLY A 501 -39.20 -28.50 9.68
CA GLY A 501 -39.71 -28.87 11.00
C GLY A 501 -38.60 -28.82 12.04
N GLN A 502 -38.95 -28.58 13.31
CA GLN A 502 -37.98 -28.59 14.42
C GLN A 502 -37.14 -29.89 14.52
N TRP A 503 -37.63 -31.00 13.97
CA TRP A 503 -36.94 -32.30 13.96
C TRP A 503 -35.95 -32.47 12.80
N HIS A 504 -35.91 -31.53 11.85
CA HIS A 504 -35.06 -31.65 10.69
C HIS A 504 -33.58 -31.64 11.09
N ARG A 505 -32.78 -32.50 10.45
CA ARG A 505 -31.34 -32.61 10.77
C ARG A 505 -30.55 -31.33 10.47
N GLU A 506 -31.02 -30.53 9.53
CA GLU A 506 -30.38 -29.28 9.08
C GLU A 506 -31.13 -28.03 9.61
N VAL A 507 -32.00 -28.14 10.62
CA VAL A 507 -32.82 -26.99 11.08
C VAL A 507 -31.98 -25.79 11.56
N TRP A 508 -30.77 -26.03 12.06
CA TRP A 508 -29.86 -24.98 12.54
C TRP A 508 -28.93 -24.41 11.46
N ASP A 509 -28.66 -25.21 10.42
CA ASP A 509 -27.68 -24.87 9.38
C ASP A 509 -28.33 -24.47 8.06
N ALA A 510 -29.59 -24.84 7.82
CA ALA A 510 -30.27 -24.65 6.53
C ALA A 510 -30.43 -23.17 6.16
N ALA A 511 -30.69 -22.31 7.15
CA ALA A 511 -30.80 -20.87 6.94
C ALA A 511 -29.54 -20.30 6.28
N SER A 512 -28.34 -20.70 6.75
CA SER A 512 -27.07 -20.29 6.17
C SER A 512 -26.73 -21.11 4.92
N ALA A 513 -26.76 -22.44 5.00
CA ALA A 513 -26.20 -23.32 3.97
C ALA A 513 -27.09 -23.57 2.75
N GLN A 514 -28.42 -23.41 2.86
CA GLN A 514 -29.35 -23.68 1.76
C GLN A 514 -29.79 -22.39 1.05
N LEU A 515 -29.96 -21.28 1.77
CA LEU A 515 -30.23 -19.98 1.13
C LEU A 515 -28.98 -19.37 0.47
N ASP A 516 -27.77 -19.69 0.95
CA ASP A 516 -26.50 -19.41 0.23
C ASP A 516 -26.39 -20.15 -1.12
N ARG A 517 -27.23 -21.14 -1.41
CA ARG A 517 -27.23 -21.88 -2.68
C ARG A 517 -28.09 -21.24 -3.77
N TYR A 518 -28.80 -20.16 -3.45
CA TYR A 518 -29.60 -19.38 -4.40
C TYR A 518 -28.78 -18.31 -5.14
N TYR A 519 -27.50 -18.17 -4.81
CA TYR A 519 -26.58 -17.24 -5.45
C TYR A 519 -26.11 -17.78 -6.81
N SER A 520 -26.43 -17.04 -7.88
CA SER A 520 -25.82 -17.20 -9.20
C SER A 520 -25.38 -15.82 -9.71
N PRO A 521 -24.20 -15.67 -10.34
CA PRO A 521 -23.72 -14.38 -10.86
C PRO A 521 -24.61 -13.76 -11.95
N ASN A 522 -25.55 -14.53 -12.49
CA ASN A 522 -26.41 -14.14 -13.60
C ASN A 522 -27.89 -14.41 -13.29
N TYR A 523 -28.51 -13.58 -12.46
CA TYR A 523 -29.86 -13.06 -12.69
C TYR A 523 -30.18 -11.97 -11.65
N SER A 524 -30.97 -10.98 -12.06
CA SER A 524 -31.43 -9.82 -11.31
C SER A 524 -32.45 -10.16 -10.21
N ALA A 525 -32.06 -10.98 -9.24
CA ALA A 525 -32.79 -11.15 -7.99
C ALA A 525 -31.91 -10.62 -6.86
N ASP A 526 -32.37 -9.54 -6.23
CA ASP A 526 -31.90 -9.13 -4.91
C ASP A 526 -31.86 -10.39 -4.03
N SER A 527 -30.77 -10.60 -3.29
CA SER A 527 -30.42 -11.88 -2.63
C SER A 527 -31.30 -12.25 -1.42
N ILE A 528 -32.62 -12.05 -1.54
CA ILE A 528 -33.61 -11.97 -0.46
C ILE A 528 -34.41 -13.29 -0.37
N GLY A 529 -34.62 -13.82 0.83
CA GLY A 529 -35.34 -15.09 1.05
C GLY A 529 -36.01 -15.22 2.41
N ILE A 530 -36.88 -16.22 2.58
CA ILE A 530 -37.58 -16.48 3.85
C ILE A 530 -37.28 -17.91 4.31
N TYR A 531 -36.82 -18.04 5.56
CA TYR A 531 -36.64 -19.32 6.24
C TYR A 531 -37.71 -19.51 7.31
N VAL A 532 -38.55 -20.53 7.17
CA VAL A 532 -39.61 -20.85 8.14
C VAL A 532 -39.25 -22.11 8.93
N VAL A 533 -39.40 -22.04 10.25
CA VAL A 533 -39.36 -23.22 11.12
C VAL A 533 -40.73 -23.48 11.74
N PHE A 534 -41.21 -24.71 11.63
CA PHE A 534 -42.42 -25.19 12.31
C PHE A 534 -42.06 -25.70 13.70
N TRP A 535 -42.44 -24.93 14.73
CA TRP A 535 -42.18 -25.21 16.14
C TRP A 535 -43.40 -25.86 16.80
N PHE A 536 -43.25 -27.09 17.29
CA PHE A 536 -44.31 -27.84 17.98
C PHE A 536 -44.05 -28.02 19.48
N GLY A 537 -42.91 -27.51 19.99
CA GLY A 537 -42.49 -27.67 21.38
C GLY A 537 -42.01 -29.08 21.72
N ASP A 538 -41.91 -29.36 23.02
CA ASP A 538 -41.32 -30.61 23.54
C ASP A 538 -42.32 -31.78 23.67
N ASP A 539 -43.62 -31.49 23.71
CA ASP A 539 -44.70 -32.47 23.89
C ASP A 539 -45.14 -33.08 22.54
N VAL A 540 -44.19 -33.72 21.86
CA VAL A 540 -44.40 -34.42 20.58
C VAL A 540 -43.72 -35.79 20.58
N CYS A 541 -44.11 -36.64 19.62
CA CYS A 541 -43.49 -37.96 19.44
C CYS A 541 -41.97 -37.86 19.22
N MET A 542 -41.23 -38.90 19.63
CA MET A 542 -39.75 -38.91 19.68
C MET A 542 -39.07 -38.50 18.36
N ASN A 543 -39.64 -38.87 17.22
CA ASN A 543 -39.12 -38.53 15.89
C ASN A 543 -39.43 -37.08 15.45
N LYS A 544 -40.24 -36.33 16.20
CA LYS A 544 -40.61 -34.93 15.96
C LYS A 544 -39.99 -33.95 16.97
N LYS A 545 -39.21 -34.44 17.94
CA LYS A 545 -38.51 -33.59 18.92
C LYS A 545 -37.45 -32.72 18.25
N LEU A 546 -37.23 -31.53 18.84
CA LEU A 546 -36.21 -30.58 18.39
C LEU A 546 -34.81 -31.22 18.34
N LYS A 547 -34.13 -31.04 17.20
CA LYS A 547 -32.73 -31.42 17.04
C LYS A 547 -31.81 -30.50 17.84
N SER A 548 -30.78 -31.08 18.45
CA SER A 548 -29.84 -30.31 19.28
C SER A 548 -29.08 -29.29 18.42
N PRO A 549 -28.94 -28.02 18.87
CA PRO A 549 -28.14 -27.01 18.17
C PRO A 549 -26.63 -27.27 18.18
N GLY A 550 -26.15 -28.23 18.98
CA GLY A 550 -24.74 -28.61 19.08
C GLY A 550 -24.39 -29.16 20.45
N LYS A 551 -23.11 -29.48 20.68
CA LYS A 551 -22.60 -29.78 22.03
C LYS A 551 -22.50 -28.48 22.82
N ASN A 552 -22.92 -28.49 24.08
CA ASN A 552 -22.84 -27.36 25.02
C ASN A 552 -23.68 -26.11 24.67
N VAL A 553 -24.63 -26.22 23.73
CA VAL A 553 -25.60 -25.17 23.45
C VAL A 553 -26.95 -25.60 24.04
N ALA A 554 -27.52 -24.74 24.89
CA ALA A 554 -28.84 -24.99 25.45
C ALA A 554 -29.90 -25.03 24.34
N LYS A 555 -30.91 -25.90 24.48
CA LYS A 555 -32.04 -25.90 23.56
C LYS A 555 -32.94 -24.70 23.87
N PRO A 556 -33.53 -24.05 22.84
CA PRO A 556 -34.58 -23.06 23.07
C PRO A 556 -35.78 -23.72 23.75
N ASN A 557 -36.46 -22.97 24.62
CA ASN A 557 -37.67 -23.40 25.33
C ASN A 557 -38.95 -22.84 24.68
N SER A 558 -38.81 -21.95 23.70
CA SER A 558 -39.93 -21.32 22.99
C SER A 558 -39.60 -21.08 21.51
N ALA A 559 -40.64 -20.85 20.71
CA ALA A 559 -40.49 -20.44 19.31
C ALA A 559 -39.70 -19.13 19.19
N GLU A 560 -39.95 -18.17 20.09
CA GLU A 560 -39.24 -16.90 20.17
C GLU A 560 -37.74 -17.10 20.44
N GLU A 561 -37.39 -17.92 21.44
CA GLU A 561 -35.99 -18.23 21.75
C GLU A 561 -35.29 -18.90 20.55
N MET A 562 -35.98 -19.79 19.85
CA MET A 562 -35.43 -20.42 18.65
C MET A 562 -35.18 -19.40 17.53
N CYS A 563 -36.10 -18.46 17.33
CA CYS A 563 -35.96 -17.41 16.33
C CYS A 563 -34.70 -16.58 16.58
N VAL A 564 -34.52 -16.11 17.82
CA VAL A 564 -33.33 -15.33 18.23
C VAL A 564 -32.04 -16.13 18.05
N MET A 565 -32.05 -17.41 18.38
CA MET A 565 -30.87 -18.27 18.21
C MET A 565 -30.50 -18.47 16.73
N LEU A 566 -31.49 -18.66 15.86
CA LEU A 566 -31.28 -18.81 14.41
C LEU A 566 -30.83 -17.49 13.76
N GLU A 567 -31.38 -16.35 14.16
CA GLU A 567 -30.91 -15.04 13.68
C GLU A 567 -29.47 -14.75 14.10
N SER A 568 -29.10 -15.21 15.30
CA SER A 568 -27.74 -15.05 15.84
C SER A 568 -26.71 -15.91 15.09
N SER A 569 -27.12 -17.04 14.50
CA SER A 569 -26.24 -17.93 13.74
C SER A 569 -26.01 -17.49 12.29
N LEU A 570 -26.82 -16.56 11.76
CA LEU A 570 -26.58 -15.95 10.45
C LEU A 570 -25.34 -15.05 10.48
N HIS A 571 -24.53 -15.13 9.42
CA HIS A 571 -23.46 -14.17 9.16
C HIS A 571 -24.02 -12.74 9.09
N ALA A 572 -23.27 -11.76 9.63
CA ALA A 572 -23.72 -10.36 9.70
C ALA A 572 -24.16 -9.81 8.33
N ASP A 573 -23.45 -10.20 7.26
CA ASP A 573 -23.72 -9.83 5.87
C ASP A 573 -25.07 -10.36 5.34
N ARG A 574 -25.73 -11.30 6.04
CA ARG A 574 -26.96 -11.98 5.61
C ARG A 574 -28.21 -11.56 6.37
N ARG A 575 -28.05 -10.89 7.51
CA ARG A 575 -29.17 -10.55 8.42
C ARG A 575 -30.18 -9.57 7.80
N GLY A 576 -29.79 -8.83 6.76
CA GLY A 576 -30.70 -7.96 6.00
C GLY A 576 -31.44 -8.63 4.85
N ASP A 577 -30.97 -9.80 4.41
CA ASP A 577 -31.42 -10.45 3.18
C ASP A 577 -32.32 -11.67 3.47
N ILE A 578 -31.98 -12.45 4.50
CA ILE A 578 -32.71 -13.66 4.91
C ILE A 578 -33.54 -13.34 6.15
N ALA A 579 -34.86 -13.42 6.00
CA ALA A 579 -35.78 -13.30 7.12
C ALA A 579 -36.08 -14.68 7.72
N ILE A 580 -35.93 -14.80 9.04
CA ILE A 580 -36.24 -16.03 9.78
C ILE A 580 -37.59 -15.87 10.48
N VAL A 581 -38.45 -16.88 10.34
CA VAL A 581 -39.75 -16.93 10.99
C VAL A 581 -39.92 -18.28 11.66
N VAL A 582 -40.16 -18.30 12.98
CA VAL A 582 -40.53 -19.52 13.70
C VAL A 582 -42.02 -19.47 13.99
N LEU A 583 -42.79 -20.33 13.31
CA LEU A 583 -44.23 -20.47 13.53
C LEU A 583 -44.48 -21.36 14.75
N ASP A 584 -45.15 -20.82 15.76
CA ASP A 584 -45.51 -21.55 16.95
C ASP A 584 -46.80 -22.35 16.73
N LEU A 585 -46.63 -23.65 16.63
CA LEU A 585 -47.67 -24.66 16.42
C LEU A 585 -47.88 -25.51 17.67
N THR A 586 -47.44 -25.06 18.84
CA THR A 586 -47.74 -25.73 20.11
C THR A 586 -49.26 -25.72 20.35
N ARG A 587 -49.81 -26.87 20.73
CA ARG A 587 -51.22 -26.95 21.17
C ARG A 587 -51.32 -26.39 22.59
N SER A 588 -52.18 -25.39 22.76
CA SER A 588 -52.63 -24.98 24.10
C SER A 588 -53.42 -26.15 24.71
N GLN A 589 -53.06 -26.58 25.92
CA GLN A 589 -53.85 -27.57 26.68
C GLN A 589 -55.21 -27.01 27.11
#